data_AF-A0A3G5T8J1-F1
#
_entry.id   AF-A0A3G5T8J1-F1
#
_cell.length_a   1.000
_cell.length_b   1.000
_cell.length_c   1.000
_cell.angle_alpha   90.00
_cell.angle_beta   90.00
_cell.angle_gamma   90.00
#
_symmetry.space_group_name_H-M   'P 1'
#
loop_
_entity.id
_entity.type
_entity.pdbx_description
1 polymer ?
#
loop_
_entity_poly.entity_id
_entity_poly.type
_entity_poly.pdbx_seq_one_letter_code
_entity_poly.pdbx_strand_id
1 'polypeptide(L)'
;MSPSTDAHDIPAELRYQARTIIDTKGSRPDISFLAVPETKTVKNRVHLDVRVGRAFPREERHARQDAEARRLVAAGATLIGRVDTPDGTSHLVLRDVEGNEFCVT
;
A
#
# COMPACT_ATOMS: atom_id res chain seq x y z
N MET A 1 -29.69 12.96 1.61
CA MET A 1 -28.29 12.86 1.13
C MET A 1 -27.75 11.55 1.66
N SER A 2 -27.57 10.54 0.80
CA SER A 2 -27.06 9.23 1.23
C SER A 2 -25.67 9.41 1.82
N PRO A 3 -25.36 8.85 2.99
CA PRO A 3 -24.03 8.95 3.57
C PRO A 3 -23.06 8.23 2.62
N SER A 4 -22.08 8.97 2.12
CA SER A 4 -21.09 8.56 1.14
C SER A 4 -20.62 7.12 1.38
N THR A 5 -21.14 6.19 0.59
CA THR A 5 -20.57 4.87 0.43
C THR A 5 -19.21 4.98 -0.26
N ASP A 6 -18.32 4.01 -0.06
CA ASP A 6 -17.22 3.83 -1.02
C ASP A 6 -17.76 3.18 -2.31
N ALA A 7 -16.92 2.94 -3.31
CA ALA A 7 -17.44 2.44 -4.59
C ALA A 7 -17.86 0.95 -4.62
N HIS A 8 -17.97 0.29 -3.45
CA HIS A 8 -18.74 -0.96 -3.28
C HIS A 8 -19.88 -0.85 -2.27
N ASP A 9 -20.41 0.35 -2.06
CA ASP A 9 -21.54 0.55 -1.15
C ASP A 9 -21.24 0.24 0.32
N ILE A 10 -19.96 0.25 0.74
CA ILE A 10 -19.58 0.00 2.13
C ILE A 10 -19.86 1.24 2.99
N PRO A 11 -20.73 1.14 4.02
CA PRO A 11 -20.98 2.21 4.98
C PRO A 11 -19.70 2.65 5.70
N ALA A 12 -19.61 3.92 6.07
CA ALA A 12 -18.40 4.49 6.68
C ALA A 12 -17.95 3.76 7.94
N GLU A 13 -18.91 3.31 8.76
CA GLU A 13 -18.73 2.54 9.98
C GLU A 13 -18.17 1.13 9.74
N LEU A 14 -18.34 0.56 8.54
CA LEU A 14 -17.85 -0.77 8.18
C LEU A 14 -16.50 -0.73 7.44
N ARG A 15 -15.96 0.46 7.17
CA ARG A 15 -14.70 0.61 6.41
C ARG A 15 -13.45 0.05 7.11
N TYR A 16 -13.52 -0.18 8.42
CA TYR A 16 -12.47 -0.92 9.14
C TYR A 16 -12.51 -2.41 8.84
N GLN A 17 -13.67 -2.95 8.48
CA GLN A 17 -13.85 -4.37 8.15
C GLN A 17 -13.53 -4.67 6.69
N ALA A 18 -13.78 -3.71 5.79
CA ALA A 18 -13.51 -3.88 4.38
C ALA A 18 -13.27 -2.53 3.70
N ARG A 19 -12.24 -2.46 2.84
CA ARG A 19 -12.00 -1.30 1.99
C ARG A 19 -11.42 -1.72 0.66
N THR A 20 -11.85 -1.08 -0.43
CA THR A 20 -11.37 -1.42 -1.77
C THR A 20 -10.72 -0.23 -2.47
N ILE A 21 -9.60 -0.50 -3.13
CA ILE A 21 -9.00 0.38 -4.13
C ILE A 21 -9.68 0.05 -5.45
N ILE A 22 -10.30 1.05 -6.06
CA ILE A 22 -11.17 0.85 -7.22
C ILE A 22 -10.54 1.50 -8.45
N ASP A 23 -10.46 0.76 -9.55
CA ASP A 23 -10.10 1.34 -10.84
C ASP A 23 -11.32 1.96 -11.50
N THR A 24 -11.52 3.27 -11.28
CA THR A 24 -12.65 4.02 -11.83
C THR A 24 -12.70 4.03 -13.37
N LYS A 25 -11.63 3.58 -14.04
CA LYS A 25 -11.58 3.45 -15.51
C LYS A 25 -11.94 2.04 -16.02
N GLY A 26 -12.09 1.05 -15.13
CA GLY A 26 -12.45 -0.33 -15.46
C GLY A 26 -11.38 -1.08 -16.28
N SER A 27 -10.13 -0.62 -16.25
CA SER A 27 -9.00 -1.17 -17.02
C SER A 27 -8.12 -2.14 -16.22
N ARG A 28 -8.34 -2.22 -14.90
CA ARG A 28 -7.58 -2.98 -13.92
C ARG A 28 -8.53 -3.61 -12.89
N PRO A 29 -8.12 -4.70 -12.23
CA PRO A 29 -8.90 -5.24 -11.12
C PRO A 29 -8.93 -4.27 -9.94
N ASP A 30 -10.05 -4.28 -9.23
CA ASP A 30 -10.17 -3.68 -7.91
C ASP A 30 -9.40 -4.53 -6.87
N ILE A 31 -8.91 -3.90 -5.80
CA ILE A 31 -8.13 -4.56 -4.74
C ILE A 31 -8.78 -4.31 -3.39
N SER A 32 -9.39 -5.34 -2.82
CA SER A 32 -10.05 -5.29 -1.51
C SER A 32 -9.13 -5.72 -0.37
N PHE A 33 -9.18 -4.98 0.73
CA PHE A 33 -8.57 -5.29 2.02
C PHE A 33 -9.70 -5.64 2.98
N LEU A 34 -9.68 -6.85 3.52
CA LEU A 34 -10.72 -7.38 4.39
C LEU A 34 -10.10 -7.74 5.74
N ALA A 35 -10.70 -7.25 6.82
CA ALA A 35 -10.34 -7.67 8.16
C ALA A 35 -10.81 -9.11 8.38
N VAL A 36 -9.91 -9.95 8.86
CA VAL A 36 -10.19 -11.34 9.25
C VAL A 36 -9.69 -11.55 10.68
N PRO A 37 -10.33 -12.46 11.46
CA PRO A 37 -9.96 -12.65 12.86
C PRO A 37 -8.57 -13.30 13.02
N GLU A 38 -8.07 -14.01 12.01
CA GLU A 38 -6.78 -14.69 12.05
C GLU A 38 -5.61 -13.72 11.86
N THR A 39 -4.63 -13.81 12.76
CA THR A 39 -3.35 -13.13 12.55
C THR A 39 -2.56 -13.77 11.41
N LYS A 40 -1.82 -12.96 10.66
CA LYS A 40 -0.88 -13.43 9.64
C LYS A 40 0.16 -14.41 10.21
N THR A 41 0.28 -15.59 9.59
CA THR A 41 1.23 -16.64 10.02
C THR A 41 2.38 -16.88 9.03
N VAL A 42 2.21 -16.50 7.76
CA VAL A 42 3.19 -16.72 6.68
C VAL A 42 3.31 -15.49 5.79
N LYS A 43 4.37 -15.41 4.98
CA LYS A 43 4.58 -14.32 4.01
C LYS A 43 3.45 -14.24 2.99
N ASN A 44 3.10 -13.02 2.58
CA ASN A 44 2.12 -12.80 1.50
C ASN A 44 2.67 -13.41 0.20
N ARG A 45 1.81 -14.14 -0.54
CA ARG A 45 2.14 -14.65 -1.89
C ARG A 45 1.86 -13.63 -3.00
N VAL A 46 1.66 -12.38 -2.61
CA VAL A 46 1.40 -11.22 -3.47
C VAL A 46 2.42 -10.14 -3.12
N HIS A 47 2.89 -9.43 -4.13
CA HIS A 47 3.74 -8.26 -3.99
C HIS A 47 2.91 -7.02 -4.33
N LEU A 48 2.73 -6.11 -3.37
CA LEU A 48 1.99 -4.87 -3.57
C LEU A 48 2.96 -3.68 -3.60
N ASP A 49 2.93 -2.91 -4.69
CA ASP A 49 3.78 -1.73 -4.88
C ASP A 49 2.98 -0.43 -4.83
N VAL A 50 3.34 0.45 -3.91
CA VAL A 50 2.94 1.86 -3.91
C VAL A 50 3.98 2.64 -4.71
N ARG A 51 3.59 3.06 -5.92
CA ARG A 51 4.49 3.77 -6.85
C ARG A 51 4.49 5.26 -6.57
N VAL A 52 5.63 5.79 -6.13
CA VAL A 52 5.85 7.22 -5.86
C VAL A 52 6.99 7.82 -6.67
N GLY A 53 7.97 7.01 -7.10
CA GLY A 53 9.17 7.48 -7.80
C GLY A 53 9.11 7.36 -9.32
N ARG A 54 8.24 6.51 -9.88
CA ARG A 54 8.33 6.10 -11.30
C ARG A 54 8.21 7.24 -12.31
N ALA A 55 7.45 8.29 -12.00
CA ALA A 55 7.24 9.44 -12.87
C ALA A 55 8.35 10.50 -12.78
N PHE A 56 9.34 10.32 -11.90
CA PHE A 56 10.37 11.32 -11.60
C PHE A 56 11.77 10.88 -12.08
N PRO A 57 12.69 11.84 -12.26
CA PRO A 57 14.10 11.57 -12.54
C PRO A 57 14.73 10.64 -11.49
N ARG A 58 15.74 9.85 -11.89
CA ARG A 58 16.31 8.77 -11.06
C ARG A 58 16.86 9.31 -9.73
N GLU A 59 17.51 10.46 -9.78
CA GLU A 59 18.10 11.18 -8.66
C GLU A 59 17.08 11.63 -7.60
N GLU A 60 15.81 11.85 -8.00
CA GLU A 60 14.75 12.24 -7.07
C GLU A 60 14.06 11.03 -6.40
N ARG A 61 14.17 9.83 -6.98
CA ARG A 61 13.35 8.68 -6.58
C ARG A 61 13.56 8.30 -5.13
N HIS A 62 14.81 8.24 -4.68
CA HIS A 62 15.12 7.87 -3.31
C HIS A 62 14.52 8.86 -2.31
N ALA A 63 14.68 10.16 -2.56
CA ALA A 63 14.10 11.19 -1.69
C ALA A 63 12.57 11.08 -1.61
N ARG A 64 11.90 10.73 -2.71
CA ARG A 64 10.44 10.51 -2.74
C ARG A 64 10.03 9.25 -1.99
N GLN A 65 10.74 8.14 -2.21
CA GLN A 65 10.53 6.90 -1.48
C GLN A 65 10.70 7.13 0.04
N ASP A 66 11.75 7.84 0.45
CA ASP A 66 12.02 8.14 1.86
C ASP A 66 11.00 9.10 2.48
N ALA A 67 10.50 10.07 1.70
CA ALA A 67 9.44 10.95 2.14
C ALA A 67 8.12 10.19 2.35
N GLU A 68 7.76 9.31 1.40
CA GLU A 68 6.55 8.51 1.52
C GLU A 68 6.65 7.47 2.65
N ALA A 69 7.80 6.81 2.79
CA ALA A 69 8.03 5.89 3.90
C ALA A 69 7.89 6.60 5.26
N ARG A 70 8.41 7.82 5.40
CA ARG A 70 8.20 8.63 6.62
C ARG A 70 6.72 8.92 6.88
N ARG A 71 5.96 9.28 5.85
CA ARG A 71 4.51 9.51 5.96
C ARG A 71 3.76 8.25 6.40
N LEU A 72 4.12 7.10 5.82
CA LEU A 72 3.51 5.81 6.14
C LEU A 72 3.86 5.32 7.54
N VAL A 73 5.11 5.51 7.97
CA VAL A 73 5.54 5.21 9.34
C VAL A 73 4.79 6.08 10.35
N ALA A 74 4.61 7.37 10.07
CA ALA A 74 3.78 8.25 10.90
C ALA A 74 2.30 7.81 10.96
N ALA A 75 1.83 7.05 9.96
CA ALA A 75 0.49 6.46 9.92
C ALA A 75 0.40 5.06 10.57
N GLY A 76 1.49 4.54 11.14
CA GLY A 76 1.53 3.26 11.85
C GLY A 76 2.24 2.12 11.11
N ALA A 77 2.75 2.35 9.91
CA ALA A 77 3.55 1.33 9.22
C ALA A 77 4.92 1.14 9.87
N THR A 78 5.53 -0.03 9.66
CA THR A 78 6.90 -0.34 10.08
C THR A 78 7.81 -0.41 8.86
N LEU A 79 8.87 0.39 8.81
CA LEU A 79 9.91 0.29 7.78
C LEU A 79 10.80 -0.93 8.07
N ILE A 80 10.89 -1.86 7.12
CA ILE A 80 11.74 -3.05 7.22
C ILE A 80 13.14 -2.76 6.65
N GLY A 81 13.21 -2.06 5.52
CA GLY A 81 14.48 -1.66 4.94
C GLY A 81 14.42 -1.36 3.44
N ARG A 82 15.52 -0.87 2.91
CA ARG A 82 15.74 -0.68 1.47
C ARG A 82 16.32 -1.95 0.86
N VAL A 83 15.86 -2.30 -0.33
CA VAL A 83 16.38 -3.40 -1.13
C VAL A 83 16.81 -2.82 -2.47
N ASP A 84 18.11 -2.92 -2.75
CA ASP A 84 18.68 -2.59 -4.05
C ASP A 84 18.56 -3.78 -5.00
N THR A 85 18.29 -3.50 -6.27
CA THR A 85 18.16 -4.52 -7.32
C THR A 85 19.36 -4.48 -8.26
N PRO A 86 19.66 -5.59 -8.97
CA PRO A 86 20.83 -5.66 -9.86
C PRO A 86 20.82 -4.64 -11.01
N ASP A 87 19.64 -4.14 -11.39
CA ASP A 87 19.47 -3.09 -12.42
C ASP A 87 19.75 -1.67 -11.88
N GLY A 88 20.20 -1.55 -10.64
CA GLY A 88 20.49 -0.28 -9.99
C GLY A 88 19.24 0.50 -9.58
N THR A 89 18.05 -0.11 -9.58
CA THR A 89 16.88 0.45 -8.91
C THR A 89 16.83 0.01 -7.45
N SER A 90 15.87 0.54 -6.69
CA SER A 90 15.67 0.12 -5.30
C SER A 90 14.23 0.36 -4.86
N HIS A 91 13.81 -0.35 -3.82
CA HIS A 91 12.50 -0.18 -3.19
C HIS A 91 12.61 -0.25 -1.67
N LEU A 92 11.68 0.39 -0.96
CA LEU A 92 11.55 0.26 0.49
C LEU A 92 10.48 -0.77 0.81
N VAL A 93 10.80 -1.74 1.65
CA VAL A 93 9.84 -2.73 2.17
C VAL A 93 9.27 -2.21 3.48
N LEU A 94 7.93 -2.20 3.60
CA LEU A 94 7.20 -1.81 4.79
C LEU A 94 6.20 -2.91 5.20
N ARG A 95 5.78 -2.86 6.46
CA ARG A 95 4.62 -3.59 6.98
C ARG A 95 3.55 -2.61 7.44
N ASP A 96 2.28 -2.90 7.18
CA ASP A 96 1.17 -2.17 7.79
C ASP A 96 0.97 -2.59 9.26
N VAL A 97 -0.06 -2.03 9.91
CA VAL A 97 -0.40 -2.30 11.32
C VAL A 97 -0.84 -3.76 11.57
N GLU A 98 -1.26 -4.49 10.54
CA GLU A 98 -1.66 -5.90 10.61
C GLU A 98 -0.52 -6.86 10.20
N GLY A 99 0.64 -6.30 9.81
CA GLY A 99 1.83 -7.05 9.43
C GLY A 99 1.91 -7.43 7.95
N ASN A 100 1.02 -6.93 7.08
CA ASN A 100 1.08 -7.17 5.64
C ASN A 100 2.28 -6.48 5.01
N GLU A 101 3.05 -7.21 4.20
CA GLU A 101 4.19 -6.64 3.48
C GLU A 101 3.76 -5.91 2.20
N PHE A 102 4.32 -4.72 1.97
CA PHE A 102 4.20 -3.96 0.73
C PHE A 102 5.48 -3.13 0.46
N CYS A 103 5.64 -2.64 -0.75
CA CYS A 103 6.83 -1.89 -1.18
C CYS A 103 6.49 -0.48 -1.63
N VAL A 104 7.41 0.46 -1.40
CA VAL A 104 7.39 1.81 -1.96
C VAL A 104 8.44 1.89 -3.05
N THR A 105 8.01 2.22 -4.27
CA THR A 105 8.82 2.18 -5.51
C THR A 105 8.88 3.52 -6.23
#